data_AF-A0A0K6I024-F1
#
_entry.id   AF-A0A0K6I024-F1
#
_cell.length_a   1.000
_cell.length_b   1.000
_cell.length_c   1.000
_cell.angle_alpha   90.00
_cell.angle_beta   90.00
_cell.angle_gamma   90.00
#
_symmetry.space_group_name_H-M   'P 1'
#
loop_
_entity.id
_entity.type
_entity.pdbx_description
1 polymer ?
#
loop_
_entity_poly.entity_id
_entity_poly.type
_entity_poly.pdbx_seq_one_letter_code
_entity_poly.pdbx_strand_id
1 'polypeptide(L)'
;MKQNASRTHWVSVRFTETDLQDLSAQASQAGMSRSELIRRRVLHRPVISRADANTAGRIDQLGRLIKHLYPKDKGWASPEERRKFWRVLEDLQRTAQALRRRAPCSPKSSP
;
A
#
# COMPACT_ATOMS: atom_id res chain seq x y z
N MET A 1 -4.48 19.32 7.24
CA MET A 1 -3.00 19.16 7.33
C MET A 1 -2.68 18.37 8.59
N LYS A 2 -2.17 17.14 8.51
CA LYS A 2 -1.76 16.39 9.72
C LYS A 2 -0.38 16.91 10.14
N GLN A 3 -0.31 17.67 11.23
CA GLN A 3 0.95 18.11 11.80
C GLN A 3 1.77 16.88 12.21
N ASN A 4 2.97 16.72 11.64
CA ASN A 4 3.93 15.73 12.12
C ASN A 4 4.54 16.30 13.41
N ALA A 5 4.01 15.90 14.56
CA ALA A 5 4.64 16.20 15.85
C ALA A 5 6.10 15.71 15.83
N SER A 6 7.01 16.54 16.35
CA SER A 6 8.41 16.19 16.48
C SER A 6 8.56 14.98 17.41
N ARG A 7 9.40 14.02 17.00
CA ARG A 7 9.66 12.81 17.79
C ARG A 7 10.80 13.11 18.77
N THR A 8 10.49 13.41 20.02
CA THR A 8 11.45 13.95 21.01
C THR A 8 12.13 12.88 21.88
N HIS A 9 11.50 11.71 22.06
CA HIS A 9 11.99 10.66 22.96
C HIS A 9 12.73 9.55 22.20
N TRP A 10 13.82 9.06 22.79
CA TRP A 10 14.66 7.99 22.22
C TRP A 10 14.47 6.67 22.96
N VAL A 11 14.48 5.57 22.23
CA VAL A 11 14.37 4.19 22.75
C VAL A 11 15.48 3.36 22.13
N SER A 12 16.33 2.75 22.95
CA SER A 12 17.38 1.81 22.51
C SER A 12 16.90 0.36 22.55
N VAL A 13 17.24 -0.41 21.52
CA VAL A 13 17.02 -1.86 21.46
C VAL A 13 18.32 -2.52 21.01
N ARG A 14 18.68 -3.65 21.62
CA ARG A 14 19.86 -4.44 21.23
C ARG A 14 19.47 -5.44 20.14
N PHE A 15 20.32 -5.60 19.14
CA PHE A 15 20.16 -6.53 18.03
C PHE A 15 21.45 -7.34 17.88
N THR A 16 21.33 -8.58 17.42
CA THR A 16 22.47 -9.29 16.84
C THR A 16 22.77 -8.75 15.45
N GLU A 17 23.94 -9.08 14.89
CA GLU A 17 24.29 -8.67 13.52
C GLU A 17 23.31 -9.24 12.49
N THR A 18 22.89 -10.51 12.68
CA THR A 18 21.90 -11.16 11.81
C THR A 18 20.55 -10.45 11.86
N ASP A 19 20.07 -10.09 13.05
CA ASP A 19 18.80 -9.36 13.19
C ASP A 19 18.87 -7.98 12.54
N LEU A 20 20.03 -7.32 12.61
CA LEU A 20 20.23 -6.00 12.04
C LEU A 20 20.21 -6.03 10.50
N GLN A 21 20.78 -7.07 9.90
CA GLN A 21 20.73 -7.33 8.46
C GLN A 21 19.29 -7.60 8.01
N ASP A 22 18.57 -8.47 8.71
CA ASP A 22 17.16 -8.77 8.44
C ASP A 22 16.26 -7.54 8.56
N LEU A 23 16.47 -6.72 9.59
CA LEU A 23 15.76 -5.46 9.77
C LEU A 23 16.01 -4.50 8.60
N SER A 24 17.25 -4.43 8.14
CA SER A 24 17.65 -3.56 7.02
C SER A 24 17.04 -4.03 5.71
N ALA A 25 17.02 -5.34 5.45
CA ALA A 25 16.37 -5.93 4.29
C ALA A 25 14.85 -5.66 4.29
N GLN A 26 14.18 -5.87 5.42
CA GLN A 26 12.75 -5.61 5.57
C GLN A 26 12.42 -4.12 5.40
N ALA A 27 13.25 -3.22 5.93
CA ALA A 27 13.08 -1.79 5.77
C ALA A 27 13.24 -1.35 4.30
N SER A 28 14.22 -1.91 3.59
CA SER A 28 14.45 -1.70 2.16
C SER A 28 13.26 -2.17 1.32
N GLN A 29 12.77 -3.39 1.56
CA GLN A 29 11.59 -3.94 0.88
C GLN A 29 10.33 -3.10 1.12
N ALA A 30 10.17 -2.54 2.32
CA ALA A 30 9.06 -1.66 2.67
C ALA A 30 9.27 -0.19 2.24
N GLY A 31 10.45 0.17 1.70
CA GLY A 31 10.76 1.53 1.25
C GLY A 31 10.77 2.58 2.37
N MET A 32 11.14 2.20 3.60
CA MET A 32 11.16 3.09 4.76
C MET A 32 12.43 2.92 5.59
N SER A 33 12.71 3.85 6.52
CA SER A 33 13.85 3.71 7.43
C SER A 33 13.62 2.64 8.49
N ARG A 34 14.70 2.05 9.02
CA ARG A 34 14.66 1.07 10.11
C ARG A 34 13.83 1.54 11.30
N SER A 35 14.05 2.79 11.75
CA SER A 35 13.30 3.37 12.87
C SER A 35 11.81 3.55 12.55
N GLU A 36 11.46 3.88 11.31
CA GLU A 36 10.06 3.98 10.91
C GLU A 36 9.40 2.60 10.85
N LEU A 37 10.09 1.59 10.33
CA LEU A 37 9.63 0.21 10.33
C LEU A 37 9.36 -0.30 11.75
N ILE A 38 10.32 -0.13 12.67
CA ILE A 38 10.17 -0.53 14.08
C ILE A 38 8.95 0.18 14.70
N ARG A 39 8.85 1.50 14.58
CA ARG A 39 7.73 2.26 15.15
C ARG A 39 6.40 1.81 14.59
N ARG A 40 6.30 1.57 13.28
CA ARG A 40 5.06 1.09 12.68
C ARG A 40 4.65 -0.26 13.23
N ARG A 41 5.60 -1.20 13.35
CA ARG A 41 5.32 -2.53 13.91
C ARG A 41 4.91 -2.47 15.38
N VAL A 42 5.66 -1.73 16.21
CA VAL A 42 5.37 -1.57 17.65
C VAL A 42 4.02 -0.90 17.88
N LEU A 43 3.64 0.07 17.03
CA LEU A 43 2.35 0.76 17.13
C LEU A 43 1.23 0.09 16.32
N HIS A 44 1.43 -1.16 15.87
CA HIS A 44 0.49 -1.93 15.06
C HIS A 44 -0.03 -1.20 13.80
N ARG A 45 0.78 -0.30 13.25
CA ARG A 45 0.48 0.43 12.02
C ARG A 45 0.86 -0.44 10.81
N PRO A 46 0.08 -0.38 9.72
CA PRO A 46 0.38 -1.15 8.51
C PRO A 46 1.75 -0.82 7.91
N VAL A 47 2.47 -1.88 7.55
CA VAL A 47 3.72 -1.83 6.77
C VAL A 47 3.40 -2.42 5.40
N ILE A 48 3.38 -1.57 4.39
CA ILE A 48 3.10 -1.97 3.00
C ILE A 48 4.45 -2.17 2.30
N SER A 49 4.58 -3.24 1.52
CA SER A 49 5.76 -3.45 0.68
C SER A 49 5.85 -2.35 -0.37
N ARG A 50 7.06 -1.91 -0.69
CA ARG A 50 7.29 -0.96 -1.80
C ARG A 50 6.74 -1.49 -3.11
N ALA A 51 6.82 -2.80 -3.33
CA ALA A 51 6.25 -3.45 -4.51
C ALA A 51 4.72 -3.29 -4.56
N ASP A 52 4.02 -3.58 -3.46
CA ASP A 52 2.56 -3.46 -3.38
C ASP A 52 2.11 -2.00 -3.56
N ALA A 53 2.82 -1.06 -2.94
CA ALA A 53 2.55 0.36 -3.07
C ALA A 53 2.71 0.85 -4.53
N ASN A 54 3.77 0.40 -5.21
CA ASN A 54 4.01 0.72 -6.61
C ASN A 54 2.95 0.10 -7.52
N THR A 55 2.60 -1.17 -7.31
CA THR A 55 1.57 -1.87 -8.09
C THR A 55 0.22 -1.21 -7.93
N ALA A 56 -0.19 -0.85 -6.71
CA ALA A 56 -1.42 -0.10 -6.47
C ALA A 56 -1.40 1.27 -7.19
N GLY A 57 -0.27 1.96 -7.21
CA GLY A 57 -0.11 3.22 -7.97
C GLY A 57 -0.26 3.02 -9.48
N ARG A 58 0.28 1.94 -10.05
CA ARG A 58 0.13 1.61 -11.47
C ARG A 58 -1.32 1.26 -11.82
N ILE A 59 -2.02 0.52 -10.96
CA ILE A 59 -3.45 0.21 -11.15
C ILE A 59 -4.28 1.50 -11.18
N ASP A 60 -4.03 2.45 -10.27
CA ASP A 60 -4.71 3.74 -10.29
C ASP A 60 -4.41 4.54 -11.57
N GLN A 61 -3.17 4.50 -12.05
CA GLN A 61 -2.78 5.15 -13.31
C GLN A 61 -3.52 4.54 -14.50
N LEU A 62 -3.60 3.21 -14.58
CA LEU A 62 -4.38 2.51 -15.61
C LEU A 62 -5.86 2.86 -15.52
N GLY A 63 -6.44 2.89 -14.32
CA GLY A 63 -7.83 3.28 -14.13
C GLY A 63 -8.11 4.72 -14.61
N ARG A 64 -7.20 5.67 -14.34
CA ARG A 64 -7.31 7.04 -14.85
C ARG A 64 -7.22 7.10 -16.37
N LEU A 65 -6.30 6.35 -16.96
CA LEU A 65 -6.14 6.28 -18.42
C LEU A 65 -7.41 5.70 -19.08
N ILE A 66 -7.91 4.59 -18.54
CA ILE A 66 -9.15 3.95 -19.01
C ILE A 66 -10.33 4.93 -18.91
N LYS A 67 -10.49 5.62 -17.78
CA LYS A 67 -11.52 6.64 -17.59
C LYS A 67 -11.38 7.81 -18.57
N HIS A 68 -10.16 8.22 -18.88
CA HIS A 68 -9.89 9.29 -19.84
C HIS A 68 -10.27 8.89 -21.26
N LEU A 69 -10.01 7.63 -21.64
CA LEU A 69 -10.37 7.06 -22.93
C LEU A 69 -11.86 6.73 -23.06
N TYR A 70 -12.66 6.90 -22.00
CA TYR A 70 -14.09 6.61 -22.04
C TYR A 70 -14.81 7.55 -23.02
N PRO A 71 -15.40 7.03 -24.11
CA PRO A 71 -16.04 7.89 -25.09
C PRO A 71 -17.31 8.50 -24.51
N LYS A 72 -17.53 9.80 -24.75
CA LYS A 72 -18.68 10.54 -24.23
C LYS A 72 -19.92 10.42 -25.11
N ASP A 73 -19.78 9.86 -26.30
CA ASP A 73 -20.83 9.79 -27.30
C ASP A 73 -21.90 8.76 -26.95
N LYS A 74 -23.18 9.07 -27.16
CA LYS A 74 -24.27 8.16 -26.75
C LYS A 74 -24.37 6.88 -27.60
N GLY A 75 -23.56 6.72 -28.66
CA GLY A 75 -23.63 5.59 -29.59
C GLY A 75 -22.45 4.62 -29.56
N TRP A 76 -21.40 4.85 -28.75
CA TRP A 76 -20.17 4.04 -28.85
C TRP A 76 -20.32 2.61 -28.31
N ALA A 77 -21.32 2.37 -27.47
CA ALA A 77 -21.55 1.09 -26.81
C ALA A 77 -23.00 0.93 -26.36
N SER A 78 -23.44 -0.33 -26.30
CA SER A 78 -24.69 -0.75 -25.66
C SER A 78 -24.69 -0.44 -24.16
N PRO A 79 -25.88 -0.37 -23.52
CA PRO A 79 -25.99 -0.20 -22.07
C PRO A 79 -25.26 -1.30 -21.27
N GLU A 80 -25.15 -2.52 -21.80
CA GLU A 80 -24.44 -3.63 -21.17
C GLU A 80 -22.93 -3.45 -21.18
N GLU A 81 -22.36 -3.05 -22.31
CA GLU A 81 -20.93 -2.78 -22.45
C GLU A 81 -20.51 -1.63 -21.53
N ARG A 82 -21.33 -0.59 -21.39
CA ARG A 82 -21.09 0.50 -20.42
C ARG A 82 -21.07 -0.01 -18.98
N ARG A 83 -22.00 -0.89 -18.61
CA ARG A 83 -22.02 -1.51 -17.26
C ARG A 83 -20.77 -2.35 -17.02
N LYS A 84 -20.36 -3.15 -18.02
CA LYS A 84 -19.14 -3.97 -17.93
C LYS A 84 -17.89 -3.11 -17.77
N PHE A 85 -17.80 -1.99 -18.50
CA PHE A 85 -16.70 -1.03 -18.36
C PHE A 85 -16.57 -0.49 -16.93
N TRP A 86 -17.68 -0.01 -16.36
CA TRP A 86 -17.66 0.54 -15.00
C TRP A 86 -17.35 -0.51 -13.94
N ARG A 87 -17.83 -1.75 -14.12
CA ARG A 87 -17.49 -2.88 -13.25
C ARG A 87 -15.99 -3.16 -13.24
N VAL A 88 -15.34 -3.19 -14.41
CA VAL A 88 -13.88 -3.38 -14.50
C VAL A 88 -13.13 -2.26 -13.76
N LEU A 89 -13.59 -1.01 -13.90
CA LEU A 89 -12.96 0.12 -13.21
C LEU A 89 -13.09 0.02 -11.69
N GLU A 90 -14.24 -0.44 -11.19
CA GLU A 90 -14.49 -0.70 -9.78
C GLU A 90 -13.61 -1.85 -9.26
N ASP A 91 -13.47 -2.94 -10.01
CA ASP A 91 -12.62 -4.08 -9.67
C ASP A 91 -11.14 -3.68 -9.58
N LEU A 92 -10.66 -2.84 -10.50
CA LEU A 92 -9.31 -2.27 -10.46
C LEU A 92 -9.11 -1.43 -9.19
N GLN A 93 -10.05 -0.54 -8.87
CA GLN A 93 -9.98 0.27 -7.66
C GLN A 93 -9.97 -0.58 -6.39
N ARG A 94 -10.82 -1.61 -6.33
CA ARG A 94 -10.87 -2.57 -5.23
C ARG A 94 -9.55 -3.32 -5.07
N THR A 95 -8.94 -3.73 -6.18
CA THR A 95 -7.64 -4.43 -6.18
C THR A 95 -6.52 -3.53 -5.68
N ALA A 96 -6.45 -2.28 -6.15
CA ALA A 96 -5.49 -1.30 -5.66
C ALA A 96 -5.67 -1.02 -4.16
N GLN A 97 -6.92 -0.98 -3.68
CA GLN A 97 -7.22 -0.80 -2.26
C GLN A 97 -6.82 -2.02 -1.42
N ALA A 98 -7.00 -3.24 -1.93
CA ALA A 98 -6.58 -4.47 -1.27
C ALA A 98 -5.05 -4.53 -1.09
N LEU A 99 -4.28 -4.15 -2.13
CA LEU A 99 -2.82 -4.05 -2.04
C LEU A 99 -2.36 -3.02 -0.99
N ARG A 100 -3.14 -1.97 -0.76
CA ARG A 100 -2.87 -0.96 0.27
C ARG A 100 -3.30 -1.42 1.66
N ARG A 101 -4.39 -2.18 1.75
CA ARG A 101 -4.94 -2.75 2.99
C ARG A 101 -4.30 -4.11 3.27
N ARG A 102 -2.99 -4.14 3.53
CA ARG A 102 -2.41 -5.31 4.20
C ARG A 102 -2.62 -5.16 5.71
N ALA A 103 -3.01 -6.26 6.36
CA ALA A 103 -3.39 -6.34 7.76
C ALA A 103 -2.35 -5.68 8.68
N PRO A 104 -2.76 -5.14 9.85
CA PRO A 104 -1.82 -4.80 10.90
C PRO A 104 -0.91 -6.01 11.16
N CYS A 105 0.39 -5.77 11.42
CA CYS A 105 1.31 -6.84 11.75
C CYS A 105 0.69 -7.68 12.87
N SER A 106 0.28 -8.91 12.54
CA SER A 106 -0.21 -9.86 13.51
C SER A 106 0.91 -10.09 14.52
N PRO A 107 0.63 -10.04 15.83
CA PRO A 107 1.57 -10.60 16.78
C PRO A 107 1.76 -12.06 16.38
N LYS A 108 3.00 -12.53 16.27
CA LYS A 108 3.25 -13.96 16.10
C LYS A 108 2.54 -14.66 17.26
N SER A 109 1.56 -15.50 16.96
CA SER A 109 1.09 -16.51 17.90
C SER A 109 2.27 -17.45 18.14
N SER A 110 2.93 -17.33 19.29
CA SER A 110 3.86 -18.35 19.75
C SER A 110 3.06 -19.59 20.19
N PRO A 111 3.57 -20.82 19.96
CA PRO A 111 3.16 -21.99 20.74
C PRO A 111 3.59 -21.84 22.20
#